data_AF-A0A0G4MHK1-F1
#
_entry.id   AF-A0A0G4MHK1-F1
#
_cell.length_a   1.000
_cell.length_b   1.000
_cell.length_c   1.000
_cell.angle_alpha   90.00
_cell.angle_beta   90.00
_cell.angle_gamma   90.00
#
_symmetry.space_group_name_H-M   'P 1'
#
loop_
_entity.id
_entity.type
_entity.pdbx_description
1 polymer ?
#
loop_
_entity_poly.entity_id
_entity_poly.type
_entity_poly.pdbx_seq_one_letter_code
_entity_poly.pdbx_strand_id
1 'polypeptide(L)'
;MYLTSKEQAKLRRQRRMAELKEQQAKIRLGLVPAPPPKVKKSNMMRVYADSAVKDPTAVETMVNRQIAERQQTHQLANDERKLTKEQKHEKLAANQEKDAASG
;
A
#
# COMPACT_ATOMS: atom_id res chain seq x y z
N MET A 1 4.06 -27.61 -0.79
CA MET A 1 3.33 -27.88 -2.06
C MET A 1 3.57 -26.71 -3.00
N TYR A 2 4.06 -26.95 -4.21
CA TYR A 2 4.37 -25.91 -5.19
C TYR A 2 3.15 -25.64 -6.07
N LEU A 3 2.82 -24.36 -6.28
CA LEU A 3 1.74 -23.93 -7.17
C LEU A 3 2.33 -23.47 -8.50
N THR A 4 1.63 -23.73 -9.60
CA THR A 4 1.96 -23.16 -10.91
C THR A 4 1.79 -21.64 -10.89
N SER A 5 2.44 -20.94 -11.81
CA SER A 5 2.32 -19.48 -11.95
C SER A 5 0.87 -19.02 -12.16
N LYS A 6 0.06 -19.80 -12.90
CA LYS A 6 -1.37 -19.55 -13.12
C LYS A 6 -2.18 -19.67 -11.83
N GLU A 7 -1.92 -20.68 -11.02
CA GLU A 7 -2.61 -20.88 -9.74
C GLU A 7 -2.22 -19.81 -8.72
N GLN A 8 -0.94 -19.44 -8.65
CA GLN A 8 -0.48 -18.32 -7.82
C GLN A 8 -1.16 -17.02 -8.23
N ALA A 9 -1.28 -16.73 -9.53
CA ALA A 9 -1.99 -15.55 -10.03
C ALA A 9 -3.49 -15.58 -9.67
N LYS A 10 -4.14 -16.74 -9.81
CA LYS A 10 -5.54 -16.94 -9.44
C LYS A 10 -5.74 -16.67 -7.94
N LEU A 11 -4.89 -17.22 -7.09
CA LEU A 11 -4.93 -17.03 -5.64
C LEU A 11 -4.75 -15.56 -5.27
N ARG A 12 -3.75 -14.86 -5.84
CA ARG A 12 -3.55 -13.42 -5.62
C ARG A 12 -4.78 -12.61 -6.04
N ARG A 13 -5.38 -12.93 -7.19
CA ARG A 13 -6.59 -12.24 -7.67
C ARG A 13 -7.77 -12.45 -6.73
N GLN A 14 -8.02 -13.69 -6.30
CA GLN A 14 -9.10 -14.00 -5.37
C GLN A 14 -8.92 -13.30 -4.02
N ARG A 15 -7.71 -13.27 -3.47
CA ARG A 15 -7.40 -12.54 -2.23
C ARG A 15 -7.67 -11.05 -2.35
N ARG A 16 -7.14 -10.39 -3.38
CA ARG A 16 -7.39 -8.96 -3.63
C ARG A 16 -8.88 -8.66 -3.85
N MET A 17 -9.60 -9.54 -4.54
CA MET A 17 -11.05 -9.38 -4.74
C MET A 17 -11.83 -9.48 -3.43
N ALA A 18 -11.45 -10.37 -2.52
CA ALA A 18 -12.07 -10.49 -1.21
C ALA A 18 -11.82 -9.22 -0.36
N GLU A 19 -10.57 -8.77 -0.29
CA GLU A 19 -10.17 -7.54 0.42
C GLU A 19 -10.94 -6.31 -0.11
N LEU A 20 -11.02 -6.15 -1.43
CA LEU A 20 -11.75 -5.03 -2.04
C LEU A 20 -13.26 -5.09 -1.76
N LYS A 21 -13.87 -6.28 -1.80
CA LYS A 21 -15.29 -6.44 -1.48
C LYS A 21 -15.57 -6.11 -0.02
N GLU A 22 -14.70 -6.52 0.89
CA GLU A 22 -14.81 -6.20 2.32
C GLU A 22 -14.70 -4.69 2.56
N GLN A 23 -13.71 -4.02 1.95
CA GLN A 23 -13.57 -2.57 2.04
C GLN A 23 -14.80 -1.84 1.48
N GLN A 24 -15.30 -2.27 0.32
CA GLN A 24 -16.52 -1.71 -0.26
C GLN A 24 -17.75 -1.92 0.62
N ALA A 25 -17.87 -3.08 1.27
CA ALA A 25 -18.95 -3.34 2.22
C ALA A 25 -18.84 -2.41 3.44
N LYS A 26 -17.64 -2.23 4.01
CA LYS A 26 -17.40 -1.28 5.11
C LYS A 26 -17.77 0.15 4.73
N ILE A 27 -17.43 0.58 3.52
CA ILE A 27 -17.80 1.91 3.00
C ILE A 27 -19.33 2.02 2.84
N ARG A 28 -19.98 1.01 2.26
CA ARG A 28 -21.44 0.99 2.06
C ARG A 28 -22.21 1.00 3.38
N LEU A 29 -21.68 0.34 4.41
CA LEU A 29 -22.21 0.33 5.76
C LEU A 29 -21.89 1.61 6.55
N GLY A 30 -21.10 2.54 5.99
CA GLY A 30 -20.71 3.78 6.65
C GLY A 30 -19.68 3.63 7.76
N LEU A 31 -19.06 2.44 7.91
CA LEU A 31 -18.03 2.18 8.93
C LEU A 31 -16.69 2.83 8.60
N VAL A 32 -16.44 3.05 7.31
CA VAL A 32 -15.20 3.69 6.80
C VAL A 32 -15.60 4.73 5.76
N PRO A 33 -15.10 5.98 5.83
CA PRO A 33 -15.37 6.98 4.81
C PRO A 33 -14.77 6.57 3.47
N ALA A 34 -15.41 7.00 2.38
CA ALA A 34 -14.85 6.78 1.05
C ALA A 34 -13.47 7.47 0.94
N PRO A 35 -12.45 6.77 0.42
CA PRO A 35 -11.12 7.36 0.31
C PRO A 35 -11.14 8.56 -0.65
N PRO A 36 -10.43 9.66 -0.32
CA PRO A 36 -10.37 10.84 -1.18
C PRO A 36 -9.69 10.53 -2.53
N PRO A 37 -9.95 11.33 -3.58
CA PRO A 37 -9.38 11.10 -4.91
C PRO A 37 -7.85 11.19 -4.88
N LYS A 38 -7.19 10.27 -5.60
CA LYS A 38 -5.73 10.23 -5.69
C LYS A 38 -5.20 11.34 -6.61
N VAL A 39 -4.65 12.41 -6.04
CA VAL A 39 -4.14 13.55 -6.83
C VAL A 39 -2.65 13.43 -7.13
N LYS A 40 -2.25 13.94 -8.29
CA LYS A 40 -0.91 14.01 -8.89
C LYS A 40 -0.78 15.40 -9.53
N LYS A 41 0.45 15.88 -9.73
CA LYS A 41 0.69 17.13 -10.47
C LYS A 41 -0.01 17.12 -11.84
N SER A 42 0.02 15.99 -12.55
CA SER A 42 -0.60 15.87 -13.88
C SER A 42 -2.13 15.86 -13.90
N ASN A 43 -2.80 15.49 -12.80
CA ASN A 43 -4.28 15.45 -12.74
C ASN A 43 -4.88 16.56 -11.87
N MET A 44 -4.04 17.42 -11.29
CA MET A 44 -4.42 18.50 -10.37
C MET A 44 -5.52 19.38 -10.97
N MET A 45 -5.31 19.89 -12.19
CA MET A 45 -6.28 20.76 -12.86
C MET A 45 -7.60 20.05 -13.21
N ARG A 46 -7.59 18.72 -13.33
CA ARG A 46 -8.82 17.95 -13.59
C ARG A 46 -9.62 17.68 -12.32
N VAL A 47 -8.94 17.46 -11.20
CA VAL A 47 -9.57 17.12 -9.92
C VAL A 47 -10.00 18.38 -9.16
N TYR A 48 -9.22 19.44 -9.25
CA TYR A 48 -9.39 20.68 -8.48
C TYR A 48 -9.55 21.91 -9.38
N ALA A 49 -10.14 21.76 -10.57
CA ALA A 49 -10.27 22.83 -11.58
C ALA A 49 -10.73 24.16 -10.99
N ASP A 50 -11.90 24.17 -10.35
CA ASP A 50 -12.53 25.40 -9.84
C ASP A 50 -11.71 26.09 -8.75
N SER A 51 -11.05 25.32 -7.88
CA SER A 51 -10.18 25.85 -6.83
C SER A 51 -8.81 26.27 -7.37
N ALA A 52 -8.28 25.58 -8.37
CA ALA A 52 -6.98 25.86 -8.95
C ALA A 52 -6.99 27.12 -9.83
N VAL A 53 -8.13 27.44 -10.43
CA VAL A 53 -8.35 28.72 -11.13
C VAL A 53 -8.34 29.90 -10.16
N LYS A 54 -8.83 29.71 -8.92
CA LYS A 54 -8.86 30.74 -7.87
C LYS A 54 -7.49 30.94 -7.24
N ASP A 55 -6.90 29.87 -6.70
CA ASP A 55 -5.63 29.91 -5.95
C ASP A 55 -4.70 28.76 -6.38
N PRO A 56 -3.97 28.90 -7.50
CA PRO A 56 -3.17 27.80 -8.06
C PRO A 56 -2.05 27.34 -7.12
N THR A 57 -1.39 28.26 -6.41
CA THR A 57 -0.29 27.94 -5.49
C THR A 57 -0.76 27.18 -4.25
N ALA A 58 -1.93 27.54 -3.71
CA ALA A 58 -2.51 26.83 -2.56
C ALA A 58 -2.88 25.38 -2.94
N VAL A 59 -3.46 25.18 -4.13
CA VAL A 59 -3.76 23.84 -4.62
C VAL A 59 -2.48 23.05 -4.90
N GLU A 60 -1.44 23.66 -5.47
CA GLU A 60 -0.17 22.98 -5.72
C GLU A 60 0.51 22.52 -4.42
N THR A 61 0.60 23.39 -3.41
CA THR A 61 1.18 23.04 -2.12
C THR A 61 0.41 21.91 -1.44
N MET A 62 -0.92 21.95 -1.49
CA MET A 62 -1.77 20.87 -1.00
C MET A 62 -1.49 19.54 -1.73
N VAL A 63 -1.40 19.55 -3.06
CA VAL A 63 -1.13 18.35 -3.86
C VAL A 63 0.28 17.81 -3.59
N ASN A 64 1.27 18.69 -3.46
CA ASN A 64 2.64 18.31 -3.11
C ASN A 64 2.70 17.64 -1.74
N ARG A 65 2.00 18.19 -0.74
CA ARG A 65 1.86 17.58 0.58
C ARG A 65 1.23 16.19 0.50
N GLN A 66 0.12 16.02 -0.22
CA GLN A 66 -0.51 14.70 -0.41
C GLN A 66 0.43 13.69 -1.10
N ILE A 67 1.23 14.14 -2.07
CA ILE A 67 2.23 13.27 -2.72
C ILE A 67 3.30 12.85 -1.71
N ALA A 68 3.82 13.78 -0.92
CA ALA A 68 4.83 13.52 0.10
C ALA A 68 4.30 12.58 1.19
N GLU A 69 3.08 12.79 1.69
CA GLU A 69 2.42 11.91 2.66
C GLU A 69 2.29 10.48 2.14
N ARG A 70 1.92 10.29 0.86
CA ARG A 70 1.87 8.94 0.25
C ARG A 70 3.25 8.29 0.16
N GLN A 71 4.29 9.08 -0.07
CA GLN A 71 5.65 8.56 -0.12
C GLN A 71 6.14 8.18 1.28
N GLN A 72 5.87 9.03 2.28
CA GLN A 72 6.20 8.78 3.68
C GLN A 72 5.48 7.55 4.21
N THR A 73 4.16 7.43 4.01
CA THR A 73 3.39 6.24 4.40
C THR A 73 3.92 4.96 3.78
N HIS A 74 4.35 4.99 2.52
CA HIS A 74 5.01 3.86 1.88
C HIS A 74 6.36 3.51 2.54
N GLN A 75 7.17 4.51 2.88
CA GLN A 75 8.46 4.32 3.56
C GLN A 75 8.26 3.75 4.96
N LEU A 76 7.39 4.37 5.77
CA LEU A 76 7.03 3.91 7.10
C LEU A 76 6.55 2.45 7.09
N ALA A 77 5.63 2.09 6.18
CA ALA A 77 5.16 0.72 6.07
C ALA A 77 6.25 -0.28 5.63
N ASN A 78 7.30 0.17 4.92
CA ASN A 78 8.46 -0.67 4.60
C ASN A 78 9.38 -0.81 5.81
N ASP A 79 9.60 0.28 6.55
CA ASP A 79 10.43 0.30 7.75
C ASP A 79 9.81 -0.52 8.89
N GLU A 80 8.49 -0.45 9.07
CA GLU A 80 7.74 -1.30 10.02
C GLU A 80 7.90 -2.80 9.71
N ARG A 81 7.97 -3.17 8.42
CA ARG A 81 8.17 -4.56 7.98
C ARG A 81 9.65 -4.97 7.95
N LYS A 82 10.58 -4.03 8.12
CA LYS A 82 12.01 -4.27 8.02
C LYS A 82 12.48 -4.97 9.28
N LEU A 83 13.04 -6.17 9.12
CA LEU A 83 13.61 -6.93 10.24
C LEU A 83 14.71 -6.13 10.92
N THR A 84 14.67 -6.09 12.26
CA THR A 84 15.77 -5.56 13.08
C THR A 84 17.01 -6.43 12.93
N LYS A 85 18.17 -5.96 13.40
CA LYS A 85 19.42 -6.74 13.33
C LYS A 85 19.26 -8.09 14.03
N GLU A 86 18.69 -8.08 15.24
CA GLU A 86 18.43 -9.29 16.03
C GLU A 86 17.49 -10.26 15.32
N GLN A 87 16.36 -9.77 14.79
CA GLN A 87 15.42 -10.58 14.02
C GLN A 87 16.05 -11.20 12.76
N LYS A 88 17.01 -10.52 12.13
CA LYS A 88 17.77 -11.08 11.01
C LYS A 88 18.69 -12.21 11.46
N HIS A 89 19.38 -12.05 12.59
CA HIS A 89 20.24 -13.10 13.15
C HIS A 89 19.42 -14.32 13.57
N GLU A 90 18.28 -14.12 14.23
CA GLU A 90 17.37 -15.19 14.61
C GLU A 90 16.84 -15.95 13.38
N LYS A 91 16.40 -15.21 12.35
CA LYS A 91 15.95 -15.81 11.09
C LYS A 91 17.07 -16.60 10.39
N LEU A 92 18.31 -16.14 10.47
CA LEU A 92 19.47 -16.85 9.93
C LEU A 92 19.73 -18.14 10.69
N ALA A 93 19.79 -18.08 12.02
CA ALA A 93 20.00 -19.25 12.87
C ALA A 93 18.90 -20.30 12.64
N ALA A 94 17.63 -19.88 12.62
CA ALA A 94 16.50 -20.78 12.35
C ALA A 94 16.54 -21.41 10.96
N ASN A 95 17.14 -20.74 9.96
CA ASN A 95 17.35 -21.34 8.64
C ASN A 95 18.50 -22.36 8.67
N GLN A 96 19.61 -22.03 9.33
CA GLN A 96 20.75 -22.95 9.48
C GLN A 96 20.36 -24.24 10.21
N GLU A 97 19.55 -24.14 11.26
CA GLU A 97 19.01 -25.31 11.98
C GLU A 97 18.14 -26.19 11.08
N LYS A 98 17.28 -25.57 10.25
CA LYS A 98 16.44 -26.32 9.29
C LYS A 98 17.27 -27.02 8.22
N ASP A 99 18.31 -26.35 7.72
CA ASP A 99 19.21 -26.91 6.72
C ASP A 99 19.99 -28.09 7.32
N ALA A 100 20.49 -27.95 8.55
CA ALA A 100 21.18 -29.02 9.28
C ALA A 100 20.27 -30.21 9.59
N ALA A 101 18.98 -29.98 9.84
CA ALA A 101 18.00 -31.05 10.05
C ALA A 101 17.51 -31.72 8.75
N SER A 102 17.73 -31.08 7.60
CA SER A 102 17.32 -31.58 6.28
C SER A 102 18.46 -32.28 5.52
N GLY A 103 19.71 -32.16 5.99
CA GLY A 103 20.89 -32.88 5.51
C GLY A 103 21.11 -34.18 6.28
#